data_AF-A0A7L2MBC3-F1
#
_entry.id   AF-A0A7L2MBC3-F1
#
_cell.length_a   1.000
_cell.length_b   1.000
_cell.length_c   1.000
_cell.angle_alpha   90.00
_cell.angle_beta   90.00
_cell.angle_gamma   90.00
#
_symmetry.space_group_name_H-M   'P 1'
#
loop_
_entity.id
_entity.type
_entity.pdbx_description
1 polymer ?
#
loop_
_entity_poly.entity_id
_entity_poly.type
_entity_poly.pdbx_seq_one_letter_code
_entity_poly.pdbx_strand_id
1 'polypeptide(L)'
;MRTKMRLLGFRGATVKPLNEDAAAELGAELLGEALVFGVGGLCVYLEYLRQAGQSRRREEHLEQTLSDLRQGLERLQSDLEQLRAQGQRAGPQGHAQGGAGHAQGSSGH
;
A
#
# COMPACT_ATOMS: atom_id res chain seq x y z
N MET A 1 -2.76 21.26 -57.77
CA MET A 1 -1.74 20.39 -57.13
C MET A 1 -1.10 19.37 -58.09
N ARG A 2 -0.93 19.65 -59.40
CA ARG A 2 -0.40 18.65 -60.37
C ARG A 2 1.06 18.88 -60.81
N THR A 3 1.62 20.06 -60.55
CA THR A 3 2.94 20.44 -61.07
C THR A 3 4.10 19.86 -60.26
N LYS A 4 3.93 19.65 -58.95
CA LYS A 4 4.99 19.12 -58.07
C LYS A 4 5.32 17.64 -58.32
N MET A 5 4.36 16.84 -58.78
CA MET A 5 4.54 15.40 -59.02
C MET A 5 5.37 15.09 -60.28
N ARG A 6 5.41 16.03 -61.24
CA ARG A 6 6.16 15.87 -62.50
C ARG A 6 7.65 16.19 -62.34
N LEU A 7 8.01 16.99 -61.33
CA LEU A 7 9.38 17.42 -61.08
C LEU A 7 10.24 16.34 -60.38
N LEU A 8 9.61 15.43 -59.62
CA LEU A 8 10.29 14.33 -58.91
C LEU A 8 10.35 13.00 -59.70
N GLY A 9 10.05 13.00 -61.00
CA GLY A 9 10.19 11.79 -61.84
C GLY A 9 9.19 10.66 -61.55
N PHE A 10 8.27 10.83 -60.61
CA PHE A 10 7.15 9.92 -60.40
C PHE A 10 6.12 10.10 -61.52
N ARG A 11 6.37 9.47 -62.67
CA ARG A 11 5.30 9.05 -63.58
C ARG A 11 4.33 8.27 -62.72
N GLY A 12 3.10 8.76 -62.59
CA GLY A 12 2.08 8.19 -61.73
C GLY A 12 2.17 6.68 -61.78
N ALA A 13 2.61 6.09 -60.66
CA ALA A 13 2.47 4.67 -60.48
C ALA A 13 0.96 4.44 -60.64
N THR A 14 0.59 3.78 -61.73
CA THR A 14 -0.71 3.14 -61.84
C THR A 14 -0.79 2.26 -60.60
N VAL A 15 -1.45 2.77 -59.55
CA VAL A 15 -1.84 1.96 -58.42
C VAL A 15 -2.79 0.96 -59.05
N LYS A 16 -2.26 -0.23 -59.33
CA LYS A 16 -3.05 -1.43 -59.60
C LYS A 16 -4.14 -1.42 -58.52
N PRO A 17 -5.44 -1.42 -58.86
CA PRO A 17 -6.47 -1.48 -57.84
C PRO A 17 -6.12 -2.65 -56.93
N LEU A 18 -5.85 -2.33 -55.67
CA LEU A 18 -5.48 -3.32 -54.69
C LEU A 18 -6.64 -4.30 -54.63
N ASN A 19 -6.32 -5.58 -54.77
CA ASN A 19 -7.22 -6.72 -54.69
C ASN A 19 -8.16 -6.52 -53.48
N GLU A 20 -9.43 -6.14 -53.71
CA GLU A 20 -10.39 -5.83 -52.63
C GLU A 20 -10.47 -6.99 -51.62
N ASP A 21 -10.30 -8.22 -52.13
CA ASP A 21 -10.19 -9.45 -51.36
C ASP A 21 -9.01 -9.44 -50.36
N ALA A 22 -7.84 -8.95 -50.73
CA ALA A 22 -6.67 -8.91 -49.84
C ALA A 22 -6.80 -7.85 -48.74
N ALA A 23 -7.45 -6.71 -49.04
CA ALA A 23 -7.74 -5.69 -48.03
C ALA A 23 -8.83 -6.17 -47.05
N ALA A 24 -9.82 -6.91 -47.55
CA ALA A 24 -10.85 -7.52 -46.73
C ALA A 24 -10.31 -8.62 -45.81
N GLU A 25 -9.41 -9.47 -46.31
CA GLU A 25 -8.77 -10.53 -45.53
C GLU A 25 -7.88 -9.96 -44.42
N LEU A 26 -7.01 -9.01 -44.75
CA LEU A 26 -6.15 -8.35 -43.76
C LEU A 26 -6.96 -7.52 -42.75
N GLY A 27 -8.05 -6.89 -43.21
CA GLY A 27 -8.98 -6.16 -42.35
C GLY A 27 -9.72 -7.07 -41.39
N ALA A 28 -10.12 -8.26 -41.82
CA ALA A 28 -10.78 -9.25 -40.97
C ALA A 28 -9.85 -9.78 -39.87
N GLU A 29 -8.58 -10.02 -40.19
CA GLU A 29 -7.55 -10.45 -39.22
C GLU A 29 -7.32 -9.37 -38.14
N LEU A 30 -7.10 -8.12 -38.56
CA LEU A 30 -6.93 -6.98 -37.65
C LEU A 30 -8.18 -6.72 -36.79
N LEU A 31 -9.37 -6.85 -37.36
CA LEU A 31 -10.63 -6.65 -36.64
C LEU A 31 -10.85 -7.76 -35.61
N GLY A 32 -10.51 -9.01 -35.96
CA GLY A 32 -10.50 -10.14 -35.02
C GLY A 32 -9.53 -9.92 -33.86
N GLU A 33 -8.29 -9.53 -34.15
CA GLU A 33 -7.27 -9.23 -33.14
C GLU A 33 -7.70 -8.06 -32.23
N ALA A 34 -8.23 -6.98 -32.81
CA ALA A 34 -8.74 -5.83 -32.07
C ALA A 34 -9.94 -6.19 -31.18
N LEU A 35 -10.83 -7.08 -31.61
CA LEU A 35 -11.95 -7.56 -30.79
C LEU A 35 -11.47 -8.41 -29.61
N VAL A 36 -10.53 -9.33 -29.83
CA VAL A 36 -9.97 -10.16 -28.76
C VAL A 36 -9.26 -9.31 -27.72
N PHE A 37 -8.43 -8.36 -28.16
CA PHE A 37 -7.78 -7.41 -27.25
C PHE A 37 -8.75 -6.46 -26.59
N GLY A 38 -9.78 -6.01 -27.31
CA GLY A 38 -10.83 -5.16 -26.76
C GLY A 38 -11.59 -5.84 -25.63
N VAL A 39 -12.07 -7.06 -25.86
CA VAL A 39 -12.81 -7.84 -24.85
C VAL A 39 -11.90 -8.23 -23.69
N GLY A 40 -10.69 -8.70 -23.96
CA GLY A 40 -9.71 -9.05 -22.93
C GLY A 40 -9.31 -7.85 -22.07
N GLY A 41 -8.95 -6.74 -22.71
CA GLY A 41 -8.60 -5.49 -22.05
C GLY A 41 -9.76 -4.90 -21.25
N LEU A 42 -10.98 -4.93 -21.81
CA LEU A 42 -12.18 -4.49 -21.11
C LEU A 42 -12.46 -5.35 -19.87
N CYS A 43 -12.31 -6.67 -19.96
CA CYS A 43 -12.49 -7.58 -18.83
C CYS A 43 -11.54 -7.25 -17.67
N VAL A 44 -10.24 -7.08 -17.98
CA VAL A 44 -9.22 -6.69 -16.99
C VAL A 44 -9.52 -5.31 -16.41
N TYR A 45 -9.92 -4.35 -17.25
CA TYR A 45 -10.25 -3.00 -16.81
C TYR A 45 -11.47 -2.98 -15.87
N LEU A 46 -12.53 -3.72 -16.19
CA LEU A 46 -13.71 -3.82 -15.34
C LEU A 46 -13.40 -4.50 -14.01
N GLU A 47 -12.58 -5.55 -14.00
CA GLU A 47 -12.12 -6.17 -12.75
C GLU A 47 -11.27 -5.21 -11.93
N TYR A 48 -10.42 -4.40 -12.56
CA TYR A 48 -9.66 -3.35 -11.88
C TYR A 48 -10.57 -2.30 -11.24
N LEU A 49 -11.60 -1.81 -11.96
CA LEU A 49 -12.60 -0.88 -11.39
C LEU A 49 -13.33 -1.50 -10.21
N ARG A 50 -13.72 -2.78 -10.34
CA ARG A 50 -14.39 -3.53 -9.28
C ARG A 50 -13.49 -3.68 -8.05
N GLN A 51 -12.22 -4.00 -8.25
CA GLN A 51 -11.22 -4.13 -7.19
C GLN A 51 -10.88 -2.78 -6.55
N ALA A 52 -10.79 -1.69 -7.31
CA ALA A 52 -10.55 -0.35 -6.78
C ALA A 52 -11.65 0.09 -5.79
N GLY A 53 -12.91 -0.26 -6.06
CA GLY A 53 -14.00 -0.06 -5.12
C GLY A 53 -13.88 -0.89 -3.83
N GLN A 54 -13.32 -2.10 -3.92
CA GLN A 54 -13.09 -2.95 -2.75
C GLN A 54 -11.82 -2.60 -1.98
N SER A 55 -10.78 -2.07 -2.63
CA SER A 55 -9.56 -1.62 -1.94
C SER A 55 -9.84 -0.54 -0.91
N ARG A 56 -10.78 0.38 -1.18
CA ARG A 56 -11.21 1.38 -0.19
C ARG A 56 -11.77 0.75 1.09
N ARG A 57 -12.59 -0.30 0.95
CA ARG A 57 -13.11 -1.05 2.10
C ARG A 57 -12.04 -1.83 2.85
N ARG A 58 -11.03 -2.33 2.12
CA ARG A 58 -9.87 -3.01 2.73
C ARG A 58 -9.00 -2.03 3.51
N GLU A 59 -8.75 -0.85 2.97
CA GLU A 59 -8.03 0.23 3.65
C GLU A 59 -8.77 0.67 4.92
N GLU A 60 -10.08 0.90 4.84
CA GLU A 60 -10.90 1.23 6.01
C GLU A 60 -10.81 0.16 7.11
N HIS A 61 -10.88 -1.14 6.76
CA HIS A 61 -10.71 -2.22 7.72
C HIS A 61 -9.30 -2.32 8.29
N LEU A 62 -8.26 -2.06 7.49
CA LEU A 62 -6.88 -2.00 7.98
C LEU A 62 -6.70 -0.84 8.96
N GLU A 63 -7.23 0.34 8.63
CA GLU A 63 -7.16 1.51 9.49
C GLU A 63 -7.90 1.29 10.81
N GLN A 64 -9.10 0.69 10.77
CA GLN A 64 -9.86 0.30 11.95
C GLN A 64 -9.05 -0.67 12.82
N THR A 65 -8.51 -1.73 12.22
CA THR A 65 -7.69 -2.72 12.94
C THR A 65 -6.46 -2.08 13.59
N LEU A 66 -5.77 -1.18 12.88
CA LEU A 66 -4.63 -0.44 13.42
C LEU A 66 -5.02 0.49 14.57
N SER A 67 -6.19 1.14 14.47
CA SER A 67 -6.71 1.99 15.54
C SER A 67 -7.01 1.17 16.80
N ASP A 68 -7.68 0.03 16.66
CA ASP A 68 -7.99 -0.86 17.77
C ASP A 68 -6.73 -1.39 18.45
N LEU A 69 -5.71 -1.78 17.67
CA LEU A 69 -4.42 -2.21 18.21
C LEU A 69 -3.72 -1.08 18.98
N ARG A 70 -3.75 0.15 18.47
CA ARG A 70 -3.17 1.31 19.18
C ARG A 70 -3.89 1.59 20.48
N GLN A 71 -5.22 1.59 20.48
CA GLN A 71 -6.01 1.76 21.70
C GLN A 71 -5.74 0.64 22.71
N GLY A 72 -5.57 -0.60 22.24
CA GLY A 72 -5.17 -1.73 23.08
C GLY A 72 -3.81 -1.50 23.74
N LEU A 73 -2.82 -1.03 22.98
CA LEU A 73 -1.49 -0.70 23.52
C LEU A 73 -1.54 0.44 24.54
N GLU A 74 -2.30 1.51 24.28
CA GLU A 74 -2.46 2.63 25.21
C GLU A 74 -3.11 2.21 26.53
N ARG A 75 -4.15 1.36 26.47
CA ARG A 75 -4.78 0.79 27.66
C ARG A 75 -3.80 -0.07 28.43
N LEU A 76 -3.06 -0.94 27.75
CA LEU A 76 -2.09 -1.82 28.38
C LEU A 76 -0.96 -1.03 29.05
N GLN A 77 -0.49 0.05 28.41
CA GLN A 77 0.48 0.97 29.01
C GLN A 77 -0.08 1.67 30.25
N SER A 78 -1.33 2.16 30.17
CA SER A 78 -2.01 2.79 31.29
C SER A 78 -2.17 1.84 32.48
N ASP A 79 -2.56 0.60 32.23
CA ASP A 79 -2.69 -0.45 33.25
C ASP A 79 -1.33 -0.74 33.89
N LEU A 80 -0.26 -0.86 33.09
CA LEU A 80 1.10 -1.04 33.60
C LEU A 80 1.56 0.13 34.48
N GLU A 81 1.27 1.36 34.09
CA GLU A 81 1.57 2.55 34.91
C GLU A 81 0.79 2.54 36.22
N GLN A 82 -0.49 2.17 36.20
CA GLN A 82 -1.31 2.05 37.40
C GLN A 82 -0.78 0.97 38.34
N LEU A 83 -0.46 -0.22 37.82
CA LEU A 83 0.13 -1.31 38.60
C LEU A 83 1.49 -0.89 39.20
N ARG A 84 2.32 -0.17 38.44
CA ARG A 84 3.60 0.33 38.91
C ARG A 84 3.43 1.37 40.03
N ALA A 85 2.47 2.28 39.89
CA ALA A 85 2.15 3.28 40.91
C ALA A 85 1.60 2.63 42.19
N GLN A 86 0.78 1.57 42.07
CA GLN A 86 0.32 0.76 43.21
C GLN A 86 1.48 0.01 43.86
N GLY A 87 2.37 -0.60 43.09
CA GLY A 87 3.57 -1.29 43.58
C GLY A 87 4.53 -0.35 44.32
N GLN A 88 4.68 0.90 43.86
CA GLN A 88 5.45 1.94 44.57
C GLN A 88 4.77 2.42 45.85
N ARG A 89 3.43 2.46 45.89
CA ARG A 89 2.68 2.70 47.14
C ARG A 89 2.75 1.51 48.09
N ALA A 90 2.97 0.31 47.57
CA ALA A 90 3.00 -0.94 48.31
C ALA A 90 4.42 -1.43 48.72
N GLY A 91 5.50 -0.69 48.45
CA GLY A 91 6.84 -1.09 48.90
C GLY A 91 7.84 0.05 49.12
N PRO A 92 8.73 0.00 50.14
CA PRO A 92 8.73 -0.79 51.38
C PRO A 92 8.64 0.09 52.64
N GLN A 93 7.62 -0.15 53.47
CA GLN A 93 7.80 -0.05 54.93
C GLN A 93 8.54 -1.32 55.37
N GLY A 94 9.88 -1.26 55.33
CA GLY A 94 10.73 -2.39 55.66
C GLY A 94 12.17 -1.94 55.82
N HIS A 95 12.58 -1.78 57.09
CA HIS A 95 13.95 -1.66 57.59
C HIS A 95 14.66 -0.30 57.41
N ALA A 96 14.23 0.68 58.21
CA ALA A 96 15.09 1.76 58.67
C ALA A 96 15.07 1.85 60.21
N GLN A 97 15.38 0.75 60.91
CA GLN A 97 15.68 0.82 62.35
C GLN A 97 16.46 -0.42 62.81
N GLY A 98 17.72 -0.24 63.22
CA GLY A 98 18.52 -1.31 63.83
C GLY A 98 20.01 -1.15 63.56
N GLY A 99 20.65 -0.12 64.14
CA GLY A 99 22.09 0.07 63.98
C GLY A 99 22.67 1.32 64.63
N ALA A 100 22.18 1.71 65.81
CA ALA A 100 22.86 2.68 66.66
C ALA A 100 22.95 2.09 68.08
N GLY A 101 24.16 1.75 68.51
CA GLY A 101 24.43 1.34 69.88
C GLY A 101 25.76 0.61 70.02
N HIS A 102 26.65 1.17 70.85
CA HIS A 102 27.88 0.61 71.40
C HIS A 102 29.19 0.77 70.59
N ALA A 103 29.85 1.91 70.83
CA ALA A 103 31.25 1.90 71.27
C ALA A 103 31.48 3.10 72.19
N GLN A 104 31.41 2.78 73.47
CA GLN A 104 31.57 3.61 74.65
C GLN A 104 33.00 4.15 74.76
N GLY A 105 33.15 5.42 75.13
CA GLY A 105 34.44 5.99 75.50
C GLY A 105 35.00 5.32 76.75
N SER A 106 36.32 5.12 76.76
CA SER A 106 37.09 4.91 77.98
C SER A 106 38.38 5.72 77.87
N SER A 107 38.33 6.91 78.45
CA SER A 107 39.46 7.67 78.96
C SER A 107 40.20 6.90 80.06
N GLY A 108 41.53 7.03 80.15
CA GLY A 108 42.24 6.81 81.40
C GLY A 108 43.69 6.36 81.26
N HIS A 109 44.60 7.33 81.45
CA HIS A 109 45.95 7.26 82.04
C HIS A 109 47.07 6.46 81.36
#